data_AF-A0A7T7HNF8-F1
#
_entry.id   AF-A0A7T7HNF8-F1
#
_cell.length_a   1.000
_cell.length_b   1.000
_cell.length_c   1.000
_cell.angle_alpha   90.00
_cell.angle_beta   90.00
_cell.angle_gamma   90.00
#
_symmetry.space_group_name_H-M   'P 1'
#
loop_
_entity.id
_entity.type
_entity.pdbx_description
1 polymer ?
#
loop_
_entity_poly.entity_id
_entity_poly.type
_entity_poly.pdbx_seq_one_letter_code
_entity_poly.pdbx_strand_id
1 'polypeptide(L)'
;MSNFDTADRVAARSLLDSLLLLNRDEVSELIQEQLLTLASERSGKRKSVALYAEREFQEKQLFTTEQIKLPNGLTRERAIGKKGPPSVQPIRGGRRVGSEGLISSLISQAVKKHSGIFINTPGPDRFRSKHNPISTIAIVTDFIGSGNRVLSMLDKLWNLRTIRSWHSTKLIDFVVIAAAATSDGAAVVGSHITHPDVRVGRTVPTLSSSKFDRHCSDWEELLGKFAEDHPDDEYVWGYEHSAAMVLFNYGIPNNAPSILWKAIGAIKPLYIGNAPAELSPLFWSGSKREQVERAAQERGHELDSTIDVKEQMILLVLQELRGRFTHKKQLDKKVRELSERLSLPANDIVEALSVAYLKNLIEANGRLTDKGYDELRAQSISRERDIVVPTTKKPYYPIALRASKVPSSTHRSKERS
;
A
#
# COMPACT_ATOMS: atom_id res chain seq x y z
N MET A 1 26.04 5.05 2.38
CA MET A 1 26.99 5.24 1.27
C MET A 1 28.32 4.53 1.45
N SER A 2 28.87 4.43 2.67
CA SER A 2 30.12 3.67 2.92
C SER A 2 30.03 2.17 2.62
N ASN A 3 28.82 1.60 2.62
CA ASN A 3 28.57 0.19 2.30
C ASN A 3 28.66 -0.12 0.80
N PHE A 4 28.79 0.88 -0.07
CA PHE A 4 28.68 0.72 -1.52
C PHE A 4 29.95 1.18 -2.22
N ASP A 5 30.38 0.40 -3.19
CA ASP A 5 31.42 0.77 -4.15
C ASP A 5 31.03 2.04 -4.89
N THR A 6 32.02 2.79 -5.37
CA THR A 6 31.79 4.07 -6.05
C THR A 6 30.84 3.94 -7.25
N ALA A 7 30.91 2.83 -7.99
CA ALA A 7 30.03 2.54 -9.13
C ALA A 7 28.55 2.37 -8.70
N ASP A 8 28.32 1.77 -7.53
CA ASP A 8 26.99 1.36 -7.07
C ASP A 8 26.26 2.48 -6.30
N ARG A 9 26.98 3.53 -5.91
CA ARG A 9 26.44 4.62 -5.06
C ARG A 9 25.27 5.37 -5.70
N VAL A 10 25.23 5.49 -7.03
CA VAL A 10 24.13 6.17 -7.72
C VAL A 10 22.84 5.36 -7.61
N ALA A 11 22.90 4.07 -7.95
CA ALA A 11 21.77 3.15 -7.82
C ALA A 11 21.31 3.04 -6.36
N ALA A 12 22.25 2.87 -5.43
CA ALA A 12 21.96 2.79 -4.00
C ALA A 12 21.29 4.07 -3.46
N ARG A 13 21.72 5.25 -3.92
CA ARG A 13 21.08 6.51 -3.53
C ARG A 13 19.65 6.62 -4.05
N SER A 14 19.45 6.33 -5.33
CA SER A 14 18.10 6.33 -5.92
C SER A 14 17.18 5.33 -5.20
N LEU A 15 17.70 4.16 -4.83
CA LEU A 15 16.98 3.14 -4.07
C LEU A 15 16.54 3.69 -2.71
N LEU A 16 17.46 4.29 -1.95
CA LEU A 16 17.17 4.86 -0.64
C LEU A 16 16.17 6.02 -0.71
N ASP A 17 16.31 6.90 -1.70
CA ASP A 17 15.41 8.04 -1.92
C ASP A 17 13.99 7.59 -2.32
N SER A 18 13.83 6.34 -2.74
CA SER A 18 12.56 5.74 -3.18
C SER A 18 11.82 4.95 -2.09
N LEU A 19 12.41 4.78 -0.90
CA LEU A 19 11.82 4.00 0.18
C LEU A 19 10.62 4.70 0.80
N LEU A 20 9.54 3.95 1.03
CA LEU A 20 8.45 4.43 1.85
C LEU A 20 8.87 4.41 3.33
N LEU A 21 8.83 5.57 3.98
CA LEU A 21 9.19 5.71 5.38
C LEU A 21 7.92 5.88 6.23
N LEU A 22 7.71 4.99 7.19
CA LEU A 22 6.54 5.02 8.07
C LEU A 22 6.96 5.11 9.53
N ASN A 23 6.38 6.05 10.27
CA ASN A 23 6.54 6.12 11.72
C ASN A 23 5.39 5.39 12.45
N ARG A 24 5.59 5.19 13.75
CA ARG A 24 4.62 4.52 14.64
C ARG A 24 3.26 5.23 14.70
N ASP A 25 3.23 6.55 14.63
CA ASP A 25 2.00 7.33 14.74
C ASP A 25 1.18 7.19 13.47
N GLU A 26 1.81 7.29 12.30
CA GLU A 26 1.16 7.06 11.01
C GLU A 26 0.62 5.62 10.90
N VAL A 27 1.40 4.61 11.29
CA VAL A 27 0.93 3.22 11.36
C VAL A 27 -0.30 3.08 12.27
N SER A 28 -0.30 3.80 13.39
CA SER A 28 -1.40 3.80 14.35
C SER A 28 -2.65 4.45 13.79
N GLU A 29 -2.51 5.62 13.14
CA GLU A 29 -3.59 6.36 12.49
C GLU A 29 -4.25 5.51 11.40
N LEU A 30 -3.45 4.93 10.50
CA LEU A 30 -3.93 4.07 9.42
C LEU A 30 -4.75 2.88 9.95
N ILE A 31 -4.31 2.22 11.03
CA ILE A 31 -5.07 1.13 11.64
C ILE A 31 -6.34 1.64 12.33
N GLN A 32 -6.25 2.74 13.06
CA GLN A 32 -7.38 3.31 13.79
C GLN A 32 -8.50 3.75 12.86
N GLU A 33 -8.17 4.34 11.70
CA GLU A 33 -9.16 4.68 10.67
C GLU A 33 -9.88 3.44 10.15
N GLN A 34 -9.16 2.37 9.83
CA GLN A 34 -9.78 1.12 9.37
C GLN A 34 -10.66 0.47 10.44
N LEU A 35 -10.24 0.51 11.71
CA LEU A 35 -11.04 0.04 12.84
C LEU A 35 -12.28 0.91 13.04
N LEU A 36 -12.18 2.23 12.88
CA LEU A 36 -13.32 3.14 12.99
C LEU A 36 -14.35 2.84 11.89
N THR A 37 -13.89 2.67 10.65
CA THR A 37 -14.75 2.29 9.52
C THR A 37 -15.42 0.94 9.80
N LEU A 38 -14.67 -0.07 10.26
CA LEU A 38 -15.23 -1.37 10.61
C LEU A 38 -16.26 -1.25 11.75
N ALA A 39 -16.01 -0.43 12.77
CA ALA A 39 -16.96 -0.19 13.84
C ALA A 39 -18.28 0.39 13.31
N SER A 40 -18.19 1.35 12.38
CA SER A 40 -19.37 1.98 11.79
C SER A 40 -20.25 0.98 11.02
N GLU A 41 -19.65 0.12 10.19
CA GLU A 41 -20.35 -0.94 9.43
C GLU A 41 -21.01 -1.99 10.33
N ARG A 42 -20.40 -2.21 11.51
CA ARG A 42 -20.79 -3.24 12.47
C ARG A 42 -21.66 -2.69 13.60
N SER A 43 -22.06 -1.42 13.55
CA SER A 43 -23.06 -0.87 14.47
C SER A 43 -24.42 -1.55 14.23
N GLY A 44 -24.92 -2.33 15.21
CA GLY A 44 -26.20 -3.06 15.12
C GLY A 44 -26.27 -4.34 15.96
N LYS A 45 -27.47 -4.93 16.08
CA LYS A 45 -27.67 -6.20 16.82
C LYS A 45 -26.97 -7.35 16.08
N ARG A 46 -26.14 -8.14 16.79
CA ARG A 46 -25.41 -9.33 16.32
C ARG A 46 -24.23 -9.07 15.36
N LYS A 47 -23.47 -8.01 15.60
CA LYS A 47 -22.32 -7.63 14.76
C LYS A 47 -21.02 -7.43 15.56
N SER A 48 -20.83 -8.15 16.67
CA SER A 48 -19.58 -8.04 17.41
C SER A 48 -18.41 -8.56 16.58
N VAL A 49 -17.26 -7.91 16.71
CA VAL A 49 -16.02 -8.27 16.03
C VAL A 49 -14.99 -8.70 17.07
N ALA A 50 -14.42 -9.88 16.88
CA ALA A 50 -13.26 -10.34 17.61
C ALA A 50 -12.00 -9.78 16.97
N LEU A 51 -11.22 -9.02 17.74
CA LEU A 51 -9.94 -8.47 17.29
C LEU A 51 -8.79 -9.36 17.79
N TYR A 52 -7.90 -9.73 16.89
CA TYR A 52 -6.67 -10.44 17.19
C TYR A 52 -5.47 -9.71 16.59
N ALA A 53 -4.41 -9.54 17.38
CA ALA A 53 -3.12 -9.11 16.85
C ALA A 53 -2.50 -10.28 16.06
N GLU A 54 -1.96 -9.99 14.88
CA GLU A 54 -1.16 -10.94 14.12
C GLU A 54 0.12 -11.26 14.89
N ARG A 55 0.41 -12.56 15.02
CA ARG A 55 1.65 -13.09 15.59
C ARG A 55 1.92 -14.49 15.08
N GLU A 56 3.14 -14.97 15.35
CA GLU A 56 3.49 -16.36 15.15
C GLU A 56 2.91 -17.26 16.26
N PHE A 57 2.48 -18.44 15.85
CA PHE A 57 1.94 -19.49 16.73
C PHE A 57 2.64 -20.80 16.39
N GLN A 58 3.07 -21.54 17.41
CA GLN A 58 3.70 -22.85 17.25
C GLN A 58 2.66 -23.95 17.04
N GLU A 59 1.46 -23.73 17.56
CA GLU A 59 0.34 -24.66 17.52
C GLU A 59 -0.28 -24.72 16.12
N LYS A 60 -0.75 -25.92 15.72
CA LYS A 60 -1.44 -26.13 14.44
C LYS A 60 -2.84 -25.50 14.37
N GLN A 61 -3.42 -25.21 15.53
CA GLN A 61 -4.77 -24.67 15.68
C GLN A 61 -4.73 -23.50 16.66
N LEU A 62 -5.55 -22.47 16.40
CA LEU A 62 -5.58 -21.27 17.24
C LEU A 62 -6.28 -21.48 18.60
N PHE A 63 -7.21 -22.44 18.65
CA PHE A 63 -8.01 -22.74 19.84
C PHE A 63 -7.92 -24.23 20.18
N THR A 64 -8.04 -24.55 21.46
CA THR A 64 -8.15 -25.92 21.95
C THR A 64 -9.46 -26.55 21.50
N THR A 65 -9.45 -27.85 21.20
CA THR A 65 -10.63 -28.63 20.82
C THR A 65 -10.93 -29.75 21.80
N GLU A 66 -12.21 -30.11 21.92
CA GLU A 66 -12.70 -31.25 22.70
C GLU A 66 -13.71 -32.06 21.87
N GLN A 67 -13.80 -33.36 22.17
CA GLN A 67 -14.82 -34.25 21.58
C GLN A 67 -16.10 -34.20 22.41
N ILE A 68 -17.20 -33.78 21.79
CA ILE A 68 -18.52 -33.69 22.44
C ILE A 68 -19.44 -34.75 21.87
N LYS A 69 -20.04 -35.56 22.76
CA LYS A 69 -21.11 -36.49 22.40
C LYS A 69 -22.41 -35.74 22.13
N LEU A 70 -23.02 -36.03 20.99
CA LEU A 70 -24.32 -35.52 20.57
C LEU A 70 -25.44 -36.45 21.10
N PRO A 71 -26.70 -35.96 21.17
CA PRO A 71 -27.84 -36.77 21.63
C PRO A 71 -28.08 -38.05 20.81
N ASN A 72 -27.63 -38.09 19.56
CA ASN A 72 -27.72 -39.24 18.67
C ASN A 72 -26.54 -40.22 18.80
N GLY A 73 -25.70 -40.10 19.84
CA GLY A 73 -24.55 -40.95 20.09
C GLY A 73 -23.29 -40.62 19.28
N LEU A 74 -23.37 -39.75 18.27
CA LEU A 74 -22.21 -39.33 17.47
C LEU A 74 -21.32 -38.38 18.26
N THR A 75 -20.00 -38.41 18.01
CA THR A 75 -19.06 -37.43 18.54
C THR A 75 -18.75 -36.34 17.52
N ARG A 76 -18.53 -35.11 18.00
CA ARG A 76 -18.01 -34.02 17.19
C ARG A 76 -16.89 -33.29 17.91
N GLU A 77 -15.86 -32.94 17.16
CA GLU A 77 -14.84 -32.02 17.61
C GLU A 77 -15.41 -30.60 17.70
N ARG A 78 -15.13 -29.91 18.81
CA ARG A 78 -15.55 -28.53 19.05
C ARG A 78 -14.43 -27.70 19.63
N ALA A 79 -14.22 -26.51 19.09
CA ALA A 79 -13.33 -25.51 19.68
C ALA A 79 -13.94 -24.95 20.98
N ILE A 80 -13.19 -24.95 22.07
CA ILE A 80 -13.64 -24.54 23.40
C ILE A 80 -12.71 -23.47 24.00
N GLY A 81 -13.19 -22.78 25.04
CA GLY A 81 -12.39 -21.83 25.79
C GLY A 81 -13.04 -20.45 25.88
N LYS A 82 -12.93 -19.84 27.06
CA LYS A 82 -13.44 -18.49 27.34
C LYS A 82 -12.53 -17.39 26.79
N LYS A 83 -11.21 -17.63 26.81
CA LYS A 83 -10.18 -16.69 26.36
C LYS A 83 -9.54 -17.22 25.08
N GLY A 84 -9.22 -16.30 24.18
CA GLY A 84 -8.43 -16.59 23.00
C GLY A 84 -6.93 -16.63 23.34
N PRO A 85 -6.08 -16.79 22.33
CA PRO A 85 -4.63 -16.70 22.53
C PRO A 85 -4.24 -15.32 23.11
N PRO A 86 -3.14 -15.24 23.88
CA PRO A 86 -2.63 -13.95 24.32
C PRO A 86 -2.26 -13.07 23.12
N SER A 87 -2.54 -11.77 23.22
CA SER A 87 -2.29 -10.78 22.15
C SER A 87 -0.81 -10.51 21.91
N VAL A 88 0.03 -10.77 22.91
CA VAL A 88 1.49 -10.61 22.86
C VAL A 88 2.12 -11.83 23.51
N GLN A 89 3.11 -12.43 22.85
CA GLN A 89 3.89 -13.51 23.43
C GLN A 89 5.36 -13.35 23.01
N PRO A 90 6.28 -13.11 23.96
CA PRO A 90 7.68 -13.01 23.63
C PRO A 90 8.16 -14.29 22.92
N ILE A 91 8.87 -14.13 21.81
CA ILE A 91 9.54 -15.22 21.11
C ILE A 91 10.50 -15.89 22.10
N ARG A 92 10.50 -17.22 22.19
CA ARG A 92 11.25 -18.01 23.21
C ARG A 92 12.63 -17.42 23.51
N GLY A 93 12.84 -16.95 24.74
CA GLY A 93 14.12 -16.42 25.25
C GLY A 93 14.41 -14.95 24.94
N GLY A 94 13.64 -14.31 24.06
CA GLY A 94 13.76 -12.88 23.75
C GLY A 94 12.91 -12.01 24.68
N ARG A 95 13.48 -10.91 25.20
CA ARG A 95 12.72 -9.87 25.94
C ARG A 95 11.96 -8.91 25.02
N ARG A 96 12.12 -9.04 23.70
CA ARG A 96 11.67 -8.05 22.72
C ARG A 96 10.30 -8.43 22.16
N VAL A 97 9.31 -7.59 22.47
CA VAL A 97 8.00 -7.60 21.83
C VAL A 97 8.13 -6.90 20.48
N GLY A 98 7.69 -7.55 19.40
CA GLY A 98 7.70 -6.98 18.05
C GLY A 98 6.59 -5.93 17.84
N SER A 99 6.17 -5.75 16.59
CA SER A 99 5.02 -4.90 16.26
C SER A 99 3.72 -5.36 16.94
N GLU A 100 3.61 -6.64 17.34
CA GLU A 100 2.49 -7.20 18.12
C GLU A 100 2.13 -6.38 19.37
N GLY A 101 3.13 -5.76 20.02
CA GLY A 101 2.91 -4.92 21.20
C GLY A 101 2.19 -3.60 20.85
N LEU A 102 2.60 -2.97 19.75
CA LEU A 102 1.92 -1.79 19.21
C LEU A 102 0.48 -2.14 18.83
N ILE A 103 0.30 -3.21 18.06
CA ILE A 103 -1.01 -3.66 17.59
C ILE A 103 -1.93 -4.03 18.76
N SER A 104 -1.43 -4.73 19.77
CA SER A 104 -2.19 -5.09 20.97
C SER A 104 -2.66 -3.85 21.74
N SER A 105 -1.81 -2.81 21.84
CA SER A 105 -2.20 -1.53 22.43
C SER A 105 -3.32 -0.85 21.63
N LEU A 106 -3.20 -0.81 20.29
CA LEU A 106 -4.22 -0.23 19.41
C LEU A 106 -5.56 -0.97 19.50
N ILE A 107 -5.53 -2.30 19.51
CA ILE A 107 -6.72 -3.13 19.74
C ILE A 107 -7.36 -2.79 21.08
N SER A 108 -6.57 -2.66 22.15
CA SER A 108 -7.07 -2.35 23.48
C SER A 108 -7.74 -0.96 23.53
N GLN A 109 -7.15 0.03 22.86
CA GLN A 109 -7.73 1.37 22.73
C GLN A 109 -9.04 1.35 21.93
N ALA A 110 -9.08 0.62 20.80
CA ALA A 110 -10.27 0.47 19.98
C ALA A 110 -11.41 -0.23 20.75
N VAL A 111 -11.10 -1.28 21.51
CA VAL A 111 -12.07 -1.98 22.38
C VAL A 111 -12.60 -1.05 23.47
N LYS A 112 -11.75 -0.21 24.08
CA LYS A 112 -12.21 0.79 25.04
C LYS A 112 -13.16 1.81 24.41
N LYS A 113 -12.85 2.29 23.20
CA LYS A 113 -13.64 3.28 22.46
C LYS A 113 -14.96 2.71 21.93
N HIS A 114 -14.99 1.43 21.54
CA HIS A 114 -16.13 0.76 20.91
C HIS A 114 -16.51 -0.55 21.63
N SER A 115 -16.67 -0.50 22.95
CA SER A 115 -16.84 -1.67 23.84
C SER A 115 -18.09 -2.54 23.59
N GLY A 116 -19.08 -2.02 22.87
CA GLY A 116 -20.25 -2.78 22.42
C GLY A 116 -20.05 -3.58 21.13
N ILE A 117 -18.96 -3.31 20.40
CA ILE A 117 -18.68 -3.85 19.07
C ILE A 117 -17.43 -4.71 19.10
N PHE A 118 -16.34 -4.19 19.65
CA PHE A 118 -15.04 -4.85 19.65
C PHE A 118 -14.79 -5.65 20.91
N ILE A 119 -14.24 -6.85 20.72
CA ILE A 119 -13.86 -7.76 21.79
C ILE A 119 -12.41 -8.17 21.61
N ASN A 120 -11.59 -7.95 22.63
CA ASN A 120 -10.16 -8.26 22.61
C ASN A 120 -9.93 -9.77 22.77
N THR A 121 -9.34 -10.41 21.76
CA THR A 121 -8.90 -11.83 21.77
C THR A 121 -9.85 -12.81 22.48
N PRO A 122 -11.14 -12.87 22.09
CA PRO A 122 -12.09 -13.78 22.72
C PRO A 122 -11.80 -15.25 22.41
N GLY A 123 -12.24 -16.15 23.28
CA GLY A 123 -12.24 -17.59 22.98
C GLY A 123 -13.52 -18.04 22.24
N PRO A 124 -13.56 -19.27 21.72
CA PRO A 124 -14.69 -19.83 20.96
C PRO A 124 -16.05 -19.75 21.69
N ASP A 125 -16.06 -19.76 23.02
CA ASP A 125 -17.31 -19.70 23.79
C ASP A 125 -18.00 -18.35 23.65
N ARG A 126 -17.24 -17.27 23.48
CA ARG A 126 -17.80 -15.92 23.32
C ARG A 126 -18.51 -15.75 21.98
N PHE A 127 -18.08 -16.46 20.93
CA PHE A 127 -18.73 -16.46 19.62
C PHE A 127 -20.16 -16.98 19.68
N ARG A 128 -20.46 -17.87 20.64
CA ARG A 128 -21.75 -18.54 20.80
C ARG A 128 -22.69 -17.81 21.79
N SER A 129 -22.33 -16.62 22.25
CA SER A 129 -23.12 -15.87 23.23
C SER A 129 -24.54 -15.59 22.71
N LYS A 130 -25.55 -15.78 23.57
CA LYS A 130 -26.97 -15.55 23.23
C LYS A 130 -27.29 -14.06 23.03
N HIS A 131 -26.61 -13.17 23.74
CA HIS A 131 -26.98 -11.76 23.80
C HIS A 131 -26.31 -10.91 22.71
N ASN A 132 -25.08 -11.25 22.31
CA ASN A 132 -24.33 -10.53 21.28
C ASN A 132 -23.22 -11.43 20.73
N PRO A 133 -23.54 -12.40 19.87
CA PRO A 133 -22.54 -13.31 19.30
C PRO A 133 -21.55 -12.54 18.43
N ILE A 134 -20.33 -13.07 18.33
CA ILE A 134 -19.32 -12.54 17.43
C ILE A 134 -19.62 -13.05 16.03
N SER A 135 -19.71 -12.13 15.07
CA SER A 135 -19.96 -12.42 13.66
C SER A 135 -18.76 -12.16 12.77
N THR A 136 -17.68 -11.60 13.30
CA THR A 136 -16.52 -11.22 12.51
C THR A 136 -15.23 -11.54 13.26
N ILE A 137 -14.29 -12.18 12.57
CA ILE A 137 -12.91 -12.35 13.03
C ILE A 137 -12.06 -11.34 12.28
N ALA A 138 -11.48 -10.38 13.01
CA ALA A 138 -10.55 -9.40 12.45
C ALA A 138 -9.13 -9.67 12.96
N ILE A 139 -8.19 -9.84 12.02
CA ILE A 139 -6.75 -9.91 12.29
C ILE A 139 -6.16 -8.54 11.98
N VAL A 140 -5.38 -7.99 12.92
CA VAL A 140 -4.75 -6.68 12.79
C VAL A 140 -3.23 -6.87 12.74
N THR A 141 -2.56 -6.23 11.79
CA THR A 141 -1.10 -6.23 11.64
C THR A 141 -0.60 -4.86 11.22
N ASP A 142 0.67 -4.56 11.44
CA ASP A 142 1.28 -3.34 10.92
C ASP A 142 1.64 -3.49 9.43
N PHE A 143 2.15 -4.64 9.02
CA PHE A 143 2.64 -4.84 7.66
C PHE A 143 2.33 -6.22 7.07
N ILE A 144 1.82 -6.22 5.83
CA ILE A 144 1.69 -7.42 4.99
C ILE A 144 2.73 -7.33 3.85
N GLY A 145 3.88 -7.97 4.06
CA GLY A 145 4.90 -8.17 3.02
C GLY A 145 4.48 -9.25 2.03
N SER A 146 4.87 -10.51 2.29
CA SER A 146 4.39 -11.69 1.53
C SER A 146 3.00 -12.17 1.98
N GLY A 147 2.61 -11.86 3.21
CA GLY A 147 1.35 -12.29 3.81
C GLY A 147 1.39 -13.63 4.56
N ASN A 148 2.52 -14.34 4.54
CA ASN A 148 2.67 -15.67 5.17
C ASN A 148 2.22 -15.72 6.63
N ARG A 149 2.55 -14.70 7.43
CA ARG A 149 2.17 -14.67 8.85
C ARG A 149 0.65 -14.60 9.05
N VAL A 150 -0.02 -13.74 8.28
CA VAL A 150 -1.49 -13.63 8.30
C VAL A 150 -2.12 -14.91 7.77
N LEU A 151 -1.61 -15.46 6.65
CA LEU A 151 -2.06 -16.74 6.10
C LEU A 151 -1.95 -17.86 7.13
N SER A 152 -0.80 -17.99 7.80
CA SER A 152 -0.58 -19.00 8.83
C SER A 152 -1.61 -18.88 9.98
N MET A 153 -1.96 -17.66 10.37
CA MET A 153 -2.98 -17.44 11.39
C MET A 153 -4.39 -17.79 10.89
N LEU A 154 -4.71 -17.46 9.63
CA LEU A 154 -5.96 -17.87 8.98
C LEU A 154 -6.06 -19.38 8.82
N ASP A 155 -4.98 -20.07 8.46
CA ASP A 155 -4.90 -21.53 8.36
C ASP A 155 -5.15 -22.19 9.72
N LYS A 156 -4.54 -21.67 10.79
CA LYS A 156 -4.75 -22.17 12.16
C LYS A 156 -6.20 -22.01 12.63
N LEU A 157 -6.88 -20.95 12.19
CA LEU A 157 -8.32 -20.79 12.39
C LEU A 157 -9.11 -21.78 11.53
N TRP A 158 -8.75 -21.91 10.25
CA TRP A 158 -9.42 -22.78 9.28
C TRP A 158 -9.29 -24.26 9.62
N ASN A 159 -8.21 -24.66 10.29
CA ASN A 159 -7.98 -26.03 10.75
C ASN A 159 -9.03 -26.49 11.79
N LEU A 160 -9.76 -25.56 12.42
CA LEU A 160 -10.82 -25.88 13.38
C LEU A 160 -12.15 -26.17 12.68
N ARG A 161 -12.69 -27.38 12.85
CA ARG A 161 -14.00 -27.78 12.30
C ARG A 161 -15.14 -26.82 12.71
N THR A 162 -15.06 -26.28 13.92
CA THR A 162 -16.01 -25.27 14.43
C THR A 162 -16.00 -24.00 13.57
N ILE A 163 -14.82 -23.47 13.25
CA ILE A 163 -14.66 -22.25 12.46
C ILE A 163 -15.16 -22.49 11.04
N ARG A 164 -14.78 -23.61 10.41
CA ARG A 164 -15.30 -24.00 9.08
C ARG A 164 -16.81 -24.08 9.06
N SER A 165 -17.42 -24.68 10.09
CA SER A 165 -18.88 -24.76 10.20
C SER A 165 -19.54 -23.38 10.34
N TRP A 166 -18.94 -22.44 11.09
CA TRP A 166 -19.48 -21.09 11.21
C TRP A 166 -19.34 -20.29 9.92
N HIS A 167 -18.21 -20.44 9.23
CA HIS A 167 -17.97 -19.77 7.96
C HIS A 167 -18.92 -20.28 6.86
N SER A 168 -19.06 -21.60 6.72
CA SER A 168 -19.95 -22.20 5.71
C SER A 168 -21.43 -21.87 5.91
N THR A 169 -21.84 -21.66 7.17
CA THR A 169 -23.20 -21.23 7.53
C THR A 169 -23.36 -19.70 7.58
N LYS A 170 -22.35 -18.94 7.16
CA LYS A 170 -22.33 -17.47 7.15
C LYS A 170 -22.57 -16.84 8.52
N LEU A 171 -22.23 -17.55 9.60
CA LEU A 171 -22.30 -17.04 10.98
C LEU A 171 -21.10 -16.15 11.31
N ILE A 172 -19.97 -16.35 10.62
CA ILE A 172 -18.80 -15.48 10.71
C ILE A 172 -18.29 -15.06 9.33
N ASP A 173 -17.76 -13.85 9.25
CA ASP A 173 -16.88 -13.39 8.18
C ASP A 173 -15.47 -13.06 8.72
N PHE A 174 -14.53 -12.84 7.80
CA PHE A 174 -13.14 -12.54 8.11
C PHE A 174 -12.75 -11.17 7.57
N VAL A 175 -12.00 -10.42 8.37
CA VAL A 175 -11.43 -9.13 8.00
C VAL A 175 -9.94 -9.16 8.35
N VAL A 176 -9.10 -8.61 7.50
CA VAL A 176 -7.69 -8.36 7.81
C VAL A 176 -7.44 -6.87 7.69
N ILE A 177 -6.90 -6.26 8.74
CA ILE A 177 -6.55 -4.84 8.77
C ILE A 177 -5.04 -4.75 8.84
N ALA A 178 -4.44 -4.06 7.87
CA ALA A 178 -3.03 -3.75 7.83
C ALA A 178 -2.80 -2.25 7.69
N ALA A 179 -1.85 -1.69 8.45
CA ALA A 179 -1.44 -0.31 8.21
C ALA A 179 -0.84 -0.18 6.81
N ALA A 180 0.06 -1.09 6.47
CA ALA A 180 0.74 -1.14 5.19
C ALA A 180 0.72 -2.54 4.58
N ALA A 181 0.69 -2.65 3.25
CA ALA A 181 0.81 -3.93 2.57
C ALA A 181 1.39 -3.77 1.17
N THR A 182 2.13 -4.77 0.69
CA THR A 182 2.41 -4.87 -0.74
C THR A 182 1.13 -5.27 -1.49
N SER A 183 1.03 -4.88 -2.76
CA SER A 183 -0.09 -5.25 -3.63
C SER A 183 -0.28 -6.78 -3.71
N ASP A 184 0.82 -7.52 -3.82
CA ASP A 184 0.82 -8.98 -3.95
C ASP A 184 0.50 -9.67 -2.62
N GLY A 185 1.11 -9.24 -1.52
CA GLY A 185 0.81 -9.78 -0.19
C GLY A 185 -0.66 -9.63 0.18
N ALA A 186 -1.26 -8.47 -0.09
CA ALA A 186 -2.68 -8.25 0.11
C ALA A 186 -3.54 -9.16 -0.79
N ALA A 187 -3.14 -9.36 -2.05
CA ALA A 187 -3.85 -10.23 -2.99
C ALA A 187 -3.79 -11.72 -2.59
N VAL A 188 -2.63 -12.18 -2.12
CA VAL A 188 -2.42 -13.54 -1.60
C VAL A 188 -3.30 -13.78 -0.38
N VAL A 189 -3.28 -12.87 0.60
CA VAL A 189 -4.14 -12.97 1.79
C VAL A 189 -5.63 -12.96 1.40
N GLY A 190 -6.04 -12.08 0.49
CA GLY A 190 -7.43 -12.01 0.02
C GLY A 190 -7.90 -13.25 -0.77
N SER A 191 -6.97 -14.05 -1.27
CA SER A 191 -7.25 -15.29 -2.01
C SER A 191 -7.35 -16.53 -1.11
N HIS A 192 -7.10 -16.39 0.20
CA HIS A 192 -7.27 -17.46 1.17
C HIS A 192 -8.72 -18.00 1.17
N ILE A 193 -8.90 -19.27 1.53
CA ILE A 193 -10.20 -19.98 1.50
C ILE A 193 -11.27 -19.35 2.40
N THR A 194 -10.86 -18.59 3.42
CA THR A 194 -11.79 -17.82 4.27
C THR A 194 -12.34 -16.57 3.58
N HIS A 195 -11.77 -16.17 2.44
CA HIS A 195 -12.07 -14.96 1.69
C HIS A 195 -12.14 -13.70 2.56
N PRO A 196 -11.05 -13.34 3.26
CA PRO A 196 -11.05 -12.18 4.14
C PRO A 196 -11.21 -10.88 3.36
N ASP A 197 -11.94 -9.92 3.93
CA ASP A 197 -11.94 -8.51 3.50
C ASP A 197 -10.62 -7.87 3.95
N VAL A 198 -9.67 -7.71 3.02
CA VAL A 198 -8.33 -7.16 3.32
C VAL A 198 -8.34 -5.64 3.16
N ARG A 199 -8.20 -4.94 4.28
CA ARG A 199 -8.16 -3.48 4.37
C ARG A 199 -6.73 -3.03 4.60
N VAL A 200 -6.23 -2.22 3.68
CA VAL A 200 -4.84 -1.74 3.66
C VAL A 200 -4.86 -0.22 3.80
N GLY A 201 -4.17 0.32 4.80
CA GLY A 201 -4.04 1.76 4.99
C GLY A 201 -3.17 2.42 3.93
N ARG A 202 -2.03 1.83 3.59
CA ARG A 202 -1.10 2.32 2.56
C ARG A 202 -0.51 1.17 1.75
N THR A 203 -0.48 1.31 0.43
CA THR A 203 0.16 0.30 -0.43
C THR A 203 1.65 0.58 -0.55
N VAL A 204 2.45 -0.42 -0.19
CA VAL A 204 3.91 -0.40 -0.22
C VAL A 204 4.37 -0.86 -1.59
N PRO A 205 5.15 -0.06 -2.32
CA PRO A 205 5.72 -0.53 -3.57
C PRO A 205 6.79 -1.60 -3.30
N THR A 206 6.92 -2.52 -4.23
CA THR A 206 8.05 -3.47 -4.30
C THR A 206 9.06 -2.95 -5.30
N LEU A 207 10.26 -3.55 -5.33
CA LEU A 207 11.29 -3.23 -6.34
C LEU A 207 10.75 -3.34 -7.77
N SER A 208 9.88 -4.33 -8.02
CA SER A 208 9.20 -4.58 -9.30
C SER A 208 7.95 -3.73 -9.54
N SER A 209 7.62 -2.78 -8.66
CA SER A 209 6.46 -1.91 -8.85
C SER A 209 6.64 -1.04 -10.09
N SER A 210 5.55 -0.85 -10.84
CA SER A 210 5.49 0.12 -11.95
C SER A 210 5.83 1.56 -11.55
N LYS A 211 5.84 1.87 -10.25
CA LYS A 211 6.36 3.14 -9.73
C LYS A 211 7.83 3.35 -10.12
N PHE A 212 8.60 2.27 -10.25
CA PHE A 212 10.04 2.27 -10.36
C PHE A 212 10.58 1.76 -11.71
N ASP A 213 9.75 1.71 -12.76
CA ASP A 213 10.15 1.22 -14.11
C ASP A 213 11.48 1.83 -14.63
N ARG A 214 11.79 3.08 -14.26
CA ARG A 214 13.03 3.76 -14.67
C ARG A 214 14.28 3.35 -13.88
N HIS A 215 14.12 2.78 -12.70
CA HIS A 215 15.20 2.43 -11.78
C HIS A 215 15.31 0.93 -11.50
N CYS A 216 14.28 0.15 -11.85
CA CYS A 216 14.19 -1.28 -11.56
C CYS A 216 15.44 -2.05 -12.01
N SER A 217 15.90 -1.84 -13.25
CA SER A 217 17.08 -2.55 -13.78
C SER A 217 18.36 -2.23 -13.01
N ASP A 218 18.61 -0.96 -12.67
CA ASP A 218 19.79 -0.55 -11.90
C ASP A 218 19.78 -1.18 -10.49
N TRP A 219 18.60 -1.29 -9.89
CA TRP A 219 18.43 -1.89 -8.57
C TRP A 219 18.52 -3.42 -8.59
N GLU A 220 18.02 -4.05 -9.65
CA GLU A 220 18.19 -5.49 -9.87
C GLU A 220 19.67 -5.84 -10.07
N GLU A 221 20.43 -5.04 -10.81
CA GLU A 221 21.88 -5.22 -10.97
C GLU A 221 22.60 -5.04 -9.64
N LEU A 222 22.26 -3.99 -8.87
CA LEU A 222 22.82 -3.75 -7.54
C LEU A 222 22.59 -4.94 -6.59
N LEU A 223 21.35 -5.45 -6.53
CA LEU A 223 21.01 -6.59 -5.69
C LEU A 223 21.60 -7.90 -6.24
N GLY A 224 21.69 -8.05 -7.55
CA GLY A 224 22.33 -9.19 -8.20
C GLY A 224 23.80 -9.32 -7.82
N LYS A 225 24.56 -8.23 -7.93
CA LYS A 225 25.96 -8.17 -7.47
C LYS A 225 26.07 -8.49 -5.98
N PHE A 226 25.19 -7.92 -5.16
CA PHE A 226 25.17 -8.21 -3.73
C PHE A 226 24.87 -9.70 -3.43
N ALA A 227 24.01 -10.36 -4.21
CA ALA A 227 23.75 -11.80 -4.08
C ALA A 227 24.95 -12.65 -4.48
N GLU A 228 25.70 -12.26 -5.51
CA GLU A 228 26.94 -12.94 -5.92
C GLU A 228 28.00 -12.88 -4.82
N ASP A 229 28.14 -11.72 -4.16
CA ASP A 229 29.05 -11.53 -3.02
C ASP A 229 28.59 -12.27 -1.75
N HIS A 230 27.29 -12.58 -1.64
CA HIS A 230 26.65 -13.15 -0.46
C HIS A 230 25.67 -14.30 -0.79
N PRO A 231 26.15 -15.42 -1.36
CA PRO A 231 25.29 -16.49 -1.89
C PRO A 231 24.45 -17.20 -0.82
N ASP A 232 24.85 -17.16 0.45
CA ASP A 232 24.12 -17.75 1.57
C ASP A 232 23.00 -16.84 2.11
N ASP A 233 22.83 -15.64 1.56
CA ASP A 233 21.79 -14.72 2.00
C ASP A 233 20.45 -14.94 1.28
N GLU A 234 19.56 -15.71 1.90
CA GLU A 234 18.19 -15.93 1.39
C GLU A 234 17.31 -14.66 1.35
N TYR A 235 17.78 -13.54 1.91
CA TYR A 235 17.00 -12.31 2.06
C TYR A 235 17.47 -11.17 1.16
N VAL A 236 18.30 -11.40 0.14
CA VAL A 236 18.75 -10.33 -0.77
C VAL A 236 17.58 -9.55 -1.35
N TRP A 237 16.55 -10.24 -1.83
CA TRP A 237 15.29 -9.64 -2.29
C TRP A 237 14.21 -9.58 -1.19
N GLY A 238 14.61 -9.71 0.07
CA GLY A 238 13.69 -9.84 1.20
C GLY A 238 13.00 -11.21 1.26
N TYR A 239 12.31 -11.45 2.37
CA TYR A 239 11.60 -12.70 2.63
C TYR A 239 10.59 -13.01 1.52
N GLU A 240 10.64 -14.25 0.99
CA GLU A 240 9.82 -14.72 -0.14
C GLU A 240 9.92 -13.83 -1.39
N HIS A 241 11.11 -13.24 -1.62
CA HIS A 241 11.37 -12.33 -2.75
C HIS A 241 10.41 -11.15 -2.85
N SER A 242 9.85 -10.71 -1.72
CA SER A 242 8.85 -9.62 -1.70
C SER A 242 9.43 -8.25 -2.06
N ALA A 243 10.73 -8.03 -1.88
CA ALA A 243 11.49 -6.83 -2.20
C ALA A 243 10.74 -5.54 -1.82
N ALA A 244 10.17 -5.51 -0.62
CA ALA A 244 9.31 -4.43 -0.17
C ALA A 244 10.13 -3.16 0.09
N MET A 245 9.75 -2.05 -0.56
CA MET A 245 10.45 -0.77 -0.49
C MET A 245 9.90 0.08 0.67
N VAL A 246 10.01 -0.42 1.90
CA VAL A 246 9.49 0.24 3.10
C VAL A 246 10.43 0.10 4.30
N LEU A 247 10.54 1.17 5.10
CA LEU A 247 11.19 1.19 6.40
C LEU A 247 10.24 1.69 7.48
N PHE A 248 10.26 1.08 8.67
CA PHE A 248 9.57 1.63 9.85
C PHE A 248 10.55 2.23 10.84
N ASN A 249 10.17 3.33 11.49
CA ASN A 249 11.02 3.97 12.50
C ASN A 249 11.27 3.09 13.74
N TYR A 250 10.54 1.97 13.88
CA TYR A 250 10.70 1.00 14.97
C TYR A 250 11.32 -0.34 14.53
N GLY A 251 11.67 -0.48 13.25
CA GLY A 251 12.33 -1.66 12.70
C GLY A 251 12.21 -1.77 11.18
N ILE A 252 13.20 -2.37 10.54
CA ILE A 252 13.14 -2.67 9.11
C ILE A 252 12.56 -4.09 8.96
N PRO A 253 11.50 -4.31 8.15
CA PRO A 253 10.92 -5.64 7.98
C PRO A 253 11.87 -6.52 7.17
N ASN A 254 11.88 -7.82 7.45
CA ASN A 254 12.68 -8.80 6.69
C ASN A 254 12.20 -8.98 5.23
N ASN A 255 11.03 -8.45 4.89
CA ASN A 255 10.52 -8.35 3.53
C ASN A 255 11.25 -7.27 2.69
N ALA A 256 11.94 -6.33 3.34
CA ALA A 256 12.81 -5.40 2.64
C ALA A 256 14.12 -6.11 2.24
N PRO A 257 14.79 -5.68 1.16
CA PRO A 257 16.10 -6.20 0.78
C PRO A 257 17.09 -6.21 1.95
N SER A 258 17.81 -7.32 2.13
CA SER A 258 18.72 -7.52 3.28
C SER A 258 19.85 -6.50 3.35
N ILE A 259 20.27 -5.95 2.22
CA ILE A 259 21.25 -4.85 2.12
C ILE A 259 20.88 -3.63 2.99
N LEU A 260 19.60 -3.49 3.35
CA LEU A 260 19.10 -2.38 4.19
C LEU A 260 19.19 -2.67 5.70
N TRP A 261 19.14 -3.94 6.14
CA TRP A 261 18.89 -4.28 7.54
C TRP A 261 19.70 -5.44 8.11
N LYS A 262 20.31 -6.27 7.26
CA LYS A 262 21.12 -7.41 7.70
C LYS A 262 22.58 -6.97 7.81
N ALA A 263 23.22 -7.32 8.92
CA ALA A 263 24.66 -7.16 9.04
C ALA A 263 25.35 -8.34 8.35
N ILE A 264 26.15 -8.07 7.32
CA ILE A 264 26.87 -9.09 6.53
C ILE A 264 28.31 -8.63 6.32
N GLY A 265 29.27 -9.30 6.96
CA GLY A 265 30.68 -8.91 6.88
C GLY A 265 30.90 -7.45 7.31
N ALA A 266 31.39 -6.63 6.38
CA ALA A 266 31.62 -5.19 6.58
C ALA A 266 30.36 -4.33 6.39
N ILE A 267 29.30 -4.89 5.81
CA ILE A 267 28.07 -4.18 5.48
C ILE A 267 27.26 -3.98 6.76
N LYS A 268 27.04 -2.71 7.08
CA LYS A 268 26.29 -2.30 8.26
C LYS A 268 24.83 -2.04 7.88
N PRO A 269 23.86 -2.51 8.68
CA PRO A 269 22.46 -2.15 8.46
C PRO A 269 22.26 -0.64 8.58
N LEU A 270 21.21 -0.11 7.95
CA LEU A 270 20.83 1.30 8.11
C LEU A 270 20.58 1.63 9.58
N TYR A 271 19.87 0.75 10.28
CA TYR A 271 19.73 0.77 11.73
C TYR A 271 19.20 -0.58 12.25
N ILE A 272 19.42 -0.84 13.54
CA ILE A 272 18.89 -2.03 14.23
C ILE A 272 17.86 -1.58 15.24
N GLY A 273 16.61 -2.01 15.04
CA GLY A 273 15.53 -1.63 15.93
C GLY A 273 14.95 -0.26 15.62
N ASN A 274 14.96 0.64 16.61
CA ASN A 274 14.45 1.99 16.37
C ASN A 274 15.43 2.76 15.48
N ALA A 275 14.89 3.56 14.58
CA ALA A 275 15.66 4.49 13.79
C ALA A 275 16.37 5.48 14.73
N PRO A 276 17.64 5.82 14.46
CA PRO A 276 18.37 6.85 15.18
C PRO A 276 17.63 8.19 15.14
N ALA A 277 17.84 9.03 16.16
CA ALA A 277 17.16 10.31 16.29
C ALA A 277 17.41 11.21 15.07
N GLU A 278 18.58 11.10 14.45
CA GLU A 278 19.01 11.82 13.26
C GLU A 278 18.15 11.50 12.03
N LEU A 279 17.58 10.29 11.96
CA LEU A 279 16.69 9.89 10.86
C LEU A 279 15.23 10.23 11.14
N SER A 280 14.86 10.62 12.36
CA SER A 280 13.47 10.88 12.75
C SER A 280 12.75 11.88 11.83
N PRO A 281 13.38 13.00 11.37
CA PRO A 281 12.75 13.92 10.43
C PRO A 281 12.37 13.27 9.08
N LEU A 282 13.07 12.22 8.65
CA LEU A 282 12.78 11.54 7.38
C LEU A 282 11.50 10.71 7.44
N PHE A 283 11.14 10.18 8.62
CA PHE A 283 9.91 9.42 8.83
C PHE A 283 8.68 10.31 9.04
N TRP A 284 8.85 11.63 9.04
CA TRP A 284 7.73 12.56 9.09
C TRP A 284 7.13 12.69 7.69
N SER A 285 5.88 12.23 7.54
CA SER A 285 5.18 12.29 6.25
C SER A 285 4.77 13.70 5.85
N GLY A 286 4.77 14.66 6.80
CA GLY A 286 4.32 16.03 6.55
C GLY A 286 2.82 16.18 6.73
N SER A 287 2.37 17.42 6.65
CA SER A 287 0.97 17.76 6.45
C SER A 287 0.42 17.12 5.16
N LYS A 288 -0.91 16.97 5.08
CA LYS A 288 -1.57 16.42 3.89
C LYS A 288 -1.23 17.20 2.60
N ARG A 289 -1.02 18.53 2.72
CA ARG A 289 -0.56 19.37 1.61
C ARG A 289 0.82 18.94 1.10
N GLU A 290 1.79 18.82 2.00
CA GLU A 290 3.16 18.41 1.66
C GLU A 290 3.20 17.01 1.04
N GLN A 291 2.33 16.09 1.50
CA GLN A 291 2.19 14.76 0.90
C GLN A 291 1.67 14.83 -0.55
N VAL A 292 0.63 15.63 -0.80
CA VAL A 292 0.06 15.82 -2.14
C VAL A 292 1.04 16.53 -3.07
N GLU A 293 1.74 17.55 -2.59
CA GLU A 293 2.79 18.26 -3.35
C GLU A 293 3.93 17.33 -3.73
N ARG A 294 4.43 16.51 -2.79
CA ARG A 294 5.47 15.51 -3.06
C ARG A 294 5.00 14.49 -4.08
N ALA A 295 3.78 13.98 -3.92
CA ALA A 295 3.18 13.02 -4.85
C ALA A 295 3.04 13.63 -6.26
N ALA A 296 2.65 14.90 -6.37
CA ALA A 296 2.58 15.60 -7.66
C ALA A 296 3.98 15.77 -8.29
N GLN A 297 4.96 16.22 -7.51
CA GLN A 297 6.35 16.41 -7.97
C GLN A 297 6.99 15.10 -8.46
N GLU A 298 6.82 14.00 -7.72
CA GLU A 298 7.31 12.66 -8.11
C GLU A 298 6.72 12.19 -9.45
N ARG A 299 5.54 12.67 -9.80
CA ARG A 299 4.83 12.34 -11.03
C ARG A 299 5.02 13.37 -12.15
N GLY A 300 5.69 14.49 -11.86
CA GLY A 300 5.87 15.60 -12.80
C GLY A 300 4.59 16.40 -13.05
N HIS A 301 3.65 16.37 -12.09
CA HIS A 301 2.41 17.17 -12.15
C HIS A 301 2.61 18.50 -11.43
N GLU A 302 2.16 19.58 -12.07
CA GLU A 302 2.03 20.88 -11.42
C GLU A 302 0.60 21.04 -10.90
N LEU A 303 0.47 21.36 -9.61
CA LEU A 303 -0.82 21.63 -8.97
C LEU A 303 -0.87 23.09 -8.53
N ASP A 304 -2.00 23.75 -8.72
CA ASP A 304 -2.19 25.11 -8.26
C ASP A 304 -2.24 25.17 -6.72
N SER A 305 -1.23 25.78 -6.13
CA SER A 305 -1.08 25.96 -4.67
C SER A 305 -2.20 26.77 -4.01
N THR A 306 -2.99 27.52 -4.78
CA THR A 306 -4.10 28.35 -4.27
C THR A 306 -5.36 27.54 -3.99
N ILE A 307 -5.45 26.32 -4.53
CA ILE A 307 -6.60 25.43 -4.42
C ILE A 307 -6.56 24.64 -3.10
N ASP A 308 -7.72 24.22 -2.62
CA ASP A 308 -7.82 23.36 -1.43
C ASP A 308 -7.10 22.02 -1.64
N VAL A 309 -6.48 21.50 -0.59
CA VAL A 309 -5.69 20.26 -0.63
C VAL A 309 -6.55 19.07 -1.07
N LYS A 310 -7.84 19.03 -0.71
CA LYS A 310 -8.74 17.95 -1.15
C LYS A 310 -8.98 18.00 -2.65
N GLU A 311 -9.08 19.20 -3.23
CA GLU A 311 -9.25 19.38 -4.67
C GLU A 311 -7.98 19.04 -5.42
N GLN A 312 -6.80 19.48 -4.93
CA GLN A 312 -5.50 19.04 -5.44
C GLN A 312 -5.37 17.51 -5.47
N MET A 313 -5.79 16.85 -4.38
CA MET A 313 -5.77 15.39 -4.28
C MET A 313 -6.72 14.71 -5.28
N ILE A 314 -7.93 15.25 -5.47
CA ILE A 314 -8.87 14.76 -6.49
C ILE A 314 -8.23 14.84 -7.87
N LEU A 315 -7.66 15.99 -8.23
CA LEU A 315 -7.05 16.21 -9.54
C LEU A 315 -5.88 15.27 -9.78
N LEU A 316 -5.00 15.11 -8.79
CA LEU A 316 -3.88 14.19 -8.85
C LEU A 316 -4.35 12.74 -9.05
N VAL A 317 -5.40 12.33 -8.35
CA VAL A 317 -6.03 11.01 -8.54
C VAL A 317 -6.60 10.88 -9.95
N LEU A 318 -7.28 11.90 -10.48
CA LEU A 318 -7.84 11.88 -11.83
C LEU A 318 -6.75 11.81 -12.91
N GLN A 319 -5.61 12.50 -12.72
CA GLN A 319 -4.46 12.45 -13.64
C GLN A 319 -3.83 11.04 -13.71
N GLU A 320 -3.79 10.33 -12.59
CA GLU A 320 -3.24 8.96 -12.51
C GLU A 320 -4.29 7.86 -12.72
N LEU A 321 -5.57 8.23 -12.85
CA LEU A 321 -6.65 7.26 -13.02
C LEU A 321 -6.61 6.64 -14.42
N ARG A 322 -6.18 5.38 -14.47
CA ARG A 322 -6.13 4.59 -15.71
C ARG A 322 -7.10 3.42 -15.67
N GLY A 323 -7.78 3.16 -16.78
CA GLY A 323 -8.68 2.01 -16.94
C GLY A 323 -10.03 2.18 -16.23
N ARG A 324 -10.77 1.09 -16.08
CA ARG A 324 -12.12 1.05 -15.48
C ARG A 324 -12.17 0.01 -14.35
N PHE A 325 -13.09 0.19 -13.42
CA PHE A 325 -13.44 -0.78 -12.39
C PHE A 325 -14.96 -0.99 -12.39
N THR A 326 -15.44 -2.23 -12.37
CA THR A 326 -16.89 -2.52 -12.44
C THR A 326 -17.48 -3.04 -11.14
N HIS A 327 -16.64 -3.57 -10.25
CA HIS A 327 -17.07 -4.19 -9.01
C HIS A 327 -16.05 -3.95 -7.89
N LYS A 328 -16.48 -4.17 -6.63
CA LYS A 328 -15.69 -3.86 -5.43
C LYS A 328 -14.24 -4.36 -5.50
N LYS A 329 -14.02 -5.63 -5.89
CA LYS A 329 -12.67 -6.20 -5.98
C LYS A 329 -11.75 -5.44 -6.96
N GLN A 330 -12.29 -4.96 -8.08
CA GLN A 330 -11.55 -4.11 -9.02
C GLN A 330 -11.30 -2.71 -8.48
N LEU A 331 -12.28 -2.14 -7.76
CA LEU A 331 -12.09 -0.86 -7.07
C LEU A 331 -10.99 -0.97 -6.01
N ASP A 332 -11.01 -2.00 -5.17
CA ASP A 332 -9.98 -2.23 -4.15
C ASP A 332 -8.59 -2.39 -4.78
N LYS A 333 -8.50 -3.10 -5.91
CA LYS A 333 -7.25 -3.20 -6.68
C LYS A 333 -6.81 -1.83 -7.21
N LYS A 334 -7.75 -1.02 -7.73
CA LYS A 334 -7.47 0.32 -8.25
C LYS A 334 -7.00 1.28 -7.16
N VAL A 335 -7.64 1.23 -5.99
CA VAL A 335 -7.24 2.02 -4.81
C VAL A 335 -5.81 1.66 -4.40
N ARG A 336 -5.46 0.37 -4.36
CA ARG A 336 -4.07 -0.05 -4.07
C ARG A 336 -3.06 0.46 -5.11
N GLU A 337 -3.38 0.32 -6.39
CA GLU A 337 -2.54 0.81 -7.49
C GLU A 337 -2.28 2.33 -7.38
N LEU A 338 -3.32 3.12 -7.11
CA LEU A 338 -3.21 4.57 -6.94
C LEU A 338 -2.47 4.94 -5.65
N SER A 339 -2.76 4.25 -4.54
CA SER A 339 -2.07 4.44 -3.25
C SER A 339 -0.57 4.17 -3.39
N GLU A 340 -0.18 3.12 -4.10
CA GLU A 340 1.22 2.79 -4.38
C GLU A 340 1.89 3.88 -5.23
N ARG A 341 1.28 4.21 -6.37
CA ARG A 341 1.84 5.16 -7.36
C ARG A 341 1.98 6.57 -6.82
N LEU A 342 0.97 7.04 -6.09
CA LEU A 342 0.95 8.38 -5.48
C LEU A 342 1.59 8.40 -4.10
N SER A 343 1.88 7.23 -3.51
CA SER A 343 2.33 7.12 -2.13
C SER A 343 1.41 7.87 -1.16
N LEU A 344 0.09 7.78 -1.36
CA LEU A 344 -0.92 8.39 -0.49
C LEU A 344 -1.72 7.29 0.24
N PRO A 345 -2.30 7.57 1.42
CA PRO A 345 -3.18 6.63 2.11
C PRO A 345 -4.37 6.17 1.25
N ALA A 346 -4.76 4.91 1.37
CA ALA A 346 -5.87 4.34 0.61
C ALA A 346 -7.22 5.04 0.90
N ASN A 347 -7.44 5.48 2.14
CA ASN A 347 -8.64 6.23 2.51
C ASN A 347 -8.74 7.57 1.80
N ASP A 348 -7.61 8.25 1.61
CA ASP A 348 -7.52 9.50 0.87
C ASP A 348 -7.87 9.30 -0.61
N ILE A 349 -7.39 8.22 -1.22
CA ILE A 349 -7.75 7.83 -2.58
C ILE A 349 -9.25 7.51 -2.69
N VAL A 350 -9.81 6.77 -1.73
CA VAL A 350 -11.24 6.43 -1.70
C VAL A 350 -12.10 7.69 -1.53
N GLU A 351 -11.71 8.62 -0.65
CA GLU A 351 -12.39 9.91 -0.49
C GLU A 351 -12.35 10.70 -1.80
N ALA A 352 -11.17 10.83 -2.43
CA ALA A 352 -11.00 11.53 -3.70
C ALA A 352 -11.87 10.94 -4.81
N LEU A 353 -11.87 9.62 -5.00
CA LEU A 353 -12.72 8.95 -5.99
C LEU A 353 -14.22 9.15 -5.70
N SER A 354 -14.61 9.09 -4.43
CA SER A 354 -16.00 9.30 -4.02
C SER A 354 -16.47 10.72 -4.32
N VAL A 355 -15.65 11.73 -3.99
CA VAL A 355 -15.97 13.13 -4.29
C VAL A 355 -15.95 13.40 -5.80
N ALA A 356 -15.00 12.81 -6.54
CA ALA A 356 -14.95 12.92 -7.99
C ALA A 356 -16.22 12.36 -8.65
N TYR A 357 -16.72 11.22 -8.16
CA TYR A 357 -17.99 10.64 -8.62
C TYR A 357 -19.17 11.58 -8.31
N LEU A 358 -19.27 12.10 -7.09
CA LEU A 358 -20.33 13.04 -6.70
C LEU A 358 -20.29 14.35 -7.50
N LYS A 359 -19.09 14.82 -7.89
CA LYS A 359 -18.90 16.01 -8.75
C LYS A 359 -19.15 15.72 -10.24
N ASN A 360 -19.49 14.48 -10.62
CA ASN A 360 -19.63 14.01 -12.00
C ASN A 360 -18.35 14.15 -12.84
N LEU A 361 -17.17 14.04 -12.21
CA LEU A 361 -15.87 14.03 -12.91
C LEU A 361 -15.52 12.64 -13.42
N ILE A 362 -16.05 11.60 -12.76
CA ILE A 362 -15.95 10.20 -13.18
C ILE A 362 -17.31 9.52 -13.12
N GLU A 363 -17.49 8.50 -13.96
CA GLU A 363 -18.60 7.56 -13.89
C GLU A 363 -18.39 6.54 -12.74
N ALA A 364 -19.45 5.80 -12.39
CA ALA A 364 -19.38 4.73 -11.39
C ALA A 364 -18.37 3.62 -11.76
N ASN A 365 -17.99 3.52 -13.04
CA ASN A 365 -16.99 2.57 -13.53
C ASN A 365 -15.55 3.13 -13.54
N GLY A 366 -15.33 4.35 -13.03
CA GLY A 366 -14.04 5.05 -13.02
C GLY A 366 -13.67 5.75 -14.32
N ARG A 367 -14.52 5.75 -15.36
CA ARG A 367 -14.26 6.48 -16.61
C ARG A 367 -14.41 7.99 -16.37
N LEU A 368 -13.43 8.78 -16.82
CA LEU A 368 -13.53 10.24 -16.85
C LEU A 368 -14.71 10.68 -17.73
N THR A 369 -15.51 11.61 -17.21
CA THR A 369 -16.56 12.32 -17.98
C THR A 369 -15.94 13.49 -18.75
N ASP A 370 -16.69 14.10 -19.67
CA ASP A 370 -16.24 15.31 -20.36
C ASP A 370 -15.89 16.42 -19.37
N LYS A 371 -16.70 16.57 -18.32
CA LYS A 371 -16.42 17.49 -17.21
C LYS A 371 -15.11 17.15 -16.48
N GLY A 372 -14.82 15.87 -16.27
CA GLY A 372 -13.55 15.42 -15.70
C GLY A 372 -12.35 15.78 -16.58
N TYR A 373 -12.47 15.62 -17.90
CA TYR A 373 -11.43 16.04 -18.84
C TYR A 373 -11.26 17.56 -18.87
N ASP A 374 -12.35 18.32 -18.84
CA ASP A 374 -12.31 19.79 -18.82
C ASP A 374 -11.65 20.32 -17.55
N GLU A 375 -11.95 19.71 -16.39
CA GLU A 375 -11.31 20.03 -15.11
C GLU A 375 -9.79 19.79 -15.16
N LEU A 376 -9.37 18.65 -15.71
CA LEU A 376 -7.94 18.34 -15.90
C LEU A 376 -7.27 19.34 -16.87
N ARG A 377 -7.92 19.70 -17.97
CA ARG A 377 -7.39 20.69 -18.92
C ARG A 377 -7.29 22.07 -18.30
N ALA A 378 -8.29 22.51 -17.54
CA ALA A 378 -8.28 23.80 -16.86
C ALA A 378 -7.07 23.95 -15.93
N GLN A 379 -6.56 22.84 -15.40
CA GLN A 379 -5.37 22.78 -14.54
C GLN A 379 -4.05 22.67 -15.34
N SER A 380 -4.04 21.90 -16.45
CA SER A 380 -2.86 21.74 -17.32
C SER A 380 -2.58 22.97 -18.19
N ILE A 381 -3.51 23.92 -18.29
CA ILE A 381 -3.28 25.20 -18.93
C ILE A 381 -2.56 26.09 -17.93
N SER A 382 -1.22 25.95 -17.89
CA SER A 382 -0.36 27.11 -17.72
C SER A 382 -0.96 28.21 -18.58
N ARG A 383 -1.46 29.28 -17.95
CA ARG A 383 -1.94 30.46 -18.66
C ARG A 383 -0.81 30.86 -19.60
N GLU A 384 -0.95 30.57 -20.89
CA GLU A 384 -0.21 31.27 -21.91
C GLU A 384 -0.40 32.74 -21.56
N ARG A 385 0.69 33.39 -21.15
CA ARG A 385 0.69 34.85 -21.14
C ARG A 385 0.24 35.22 -22.54
N ASP A 386 -0.85 35.97 -22.65
CA ASP A 386 -1.14 36.69 -23.88
C ASP A 386 0.12 37.48 -24.20
N ILE A 387 0.99 36.93 -25.05
CA ILE A 387 2.01 37.70 -25.72
C ILE A 387 1.20 38.52 -26.70
N VAL A 388 0.76 39.70 -26.25
CA VAL A 388 0.28 40.75 -27.14
C VAL A 388 1.49 41.15 -27.98
N VAL A 389 1.70 40.45 -29.09
CA VAL A 389 2.62 40.87 -30.13
C VAL A 389 2.00 42.14 -30.71
N PRO A 390 2.63 43.33 -30.57
CA PRO A 390 2.13 44.52 -31.21
C PRO A 390 2.16 44.27 -32.72
N THR A 391 0.99 44.06 -33.32
CA THR A 391 0.87 43.96 -34.77
C THR A 391 1.03 45.36 -35.32
N THR A 392 2.28 45.72 -35.66
CA THR A 392 2.54 46.91 -36.46
C THR A 392 1.78 46.75 -37.78
N LYS A 393 0.88 47.68 -38.11
CA LYS A 393 0.01 47.66 -39.31
C LYS A 393 0.73 47.63 -40.67
N LYS A 394 2.06 47.52 -40.70
CA LYS A 394 2.86 47.46 -41.93
C LYS A 394 3.55 46.09 -42.02
N PRO A 395 3.14 45.22 -42.96
CA PRO A 395 3.82 43.94 -43.15
C PRO A 395 5.28 44.17 -43.61
N TYR A 396 6.22 43.54 -42.90
CA TYR A 396 7.64 43.54 -43.25
C TYR A 396 7.88 42.54 -44.38
N TYR A 397 8.18 43.05 -45.58
CA TYR A 397 8.60 42.25 -46.74
C TYR A 397 10.09 42.54 -47.05
N PRO A 398 11.03 41.64 -46.72
CA PRO A 398 12.43 41.82 -47.11
C PRO A 398 12.60 41.55 -48.62
N ILE A 399 12.95 42.58 -49.37
CA ILE A 399 13.10 42.56 -50.84
C ILE A 399 14.45 41.97 -51.30
N ALA A 400 15.37 41.69 -50.36
CA ALA A 400 16.76 41.35 -50.68
C ALA A 400 17.03 39.89 -51.13
N LEU A 401 16.02 39.02 -51.23
CA LEU A 401 16.19 37.59 -51.57
C LEU A 401 15.60 37.19 -52.94
N ARG A 402 15.44 38.12 -53.87
CA ARG A 402 15.09 37.77 -55.27
C ARG A 402 16.37 37.52 -56.07
N ALA A 403 16.71 36.25 -56.23
CA ALA A 403 17.72 35.79 -57.18
C ALA A 403 17.46 36.35 -58.59
N SER A 404 18.52 36.83 -59.24
CA SER A 404 18.49 37.33 -60.61
C SER A 404 18.15 36.21 -61.59
N LYS A 405 17.10 36.39 -62.39
CA LYS A 405 16.80 35.57 -63.57
C LYS A 405 17.90 35.76 -64.61
N VAL A 406 18.65 34.71 -64.92
CA VAL A 406 19.50 34.65 -66.12
C VAL A 406 18.61 34.30 -67.32
N PRO A 407 18.70 35.01 -68.46
CA PRO A 407 17.95 34.64 -69.66
C PRO A 407 18.63 33.48 -70.39
N SER A 408 17.80 32.54 -70.84
CA SER A 408 18.12 31.46 -71.77
C SER A 408 18.45 32.00 -73.16
N SER A 409 19.57 31.57 -73.75
CA SER A 409 19.72 31.54 -75.21
C SER A 409 20.45 30.28 -75.66
N THR A 410 19.69 29.44 -76.35
CA THR A 410 20.08 28.32 -77.18
C THR A 410 20.89 28.78 -78.39
N HIS A 411 22.03 28.16 -78.68
CA HIS A 411 22.34 27.75 -80.06
C HIS A 411 23.34 26.60 -80.12
N ARG A 412 23.16 25.80 -81.18
CA ARG A 412 23.51 24.40 -81.39
C ARG A 412 24.42 24.29 -82.62
N SER A 413 25.51 23.52 -82.55
CA SER A 413 26.11 22.69 -83.63
C SER A 413 27.49 22.17 -83.19
N LYS A 414 27.70 20.86 -82.98
CA LYS A 414 28.21 19.87 -83.97
C LYS A 414 29.43 20.37 -84.74
N GLU A 415 30.63 19.79 -84.54
CA GLU A 415 31.19 18.70 -85.35
C GLU A 415 32.61 18.25 -84.92
N ARG A 416 32.96 17.07 -85.44
CA ARG A 416 34.12 16.18 -85.30
C ARG A 416 35.52 16.81 -85.38
N SER A 417 36.46 16.21 -84.65
CA SER A 417 37.60 15.44 -85.20
C SER A 417 38.16 14.51 -84.14
#